data_AF-A0A970IRY1-F1
#
_entry.id   AF-A0A970IRY1-F1
#
_cell.length_a   1.000
_cell.length_b   1.000
_cell.length_c   1.000
_cell.angle_alpha   90.00
_cell.angle_beta   90.00
_cell.angle_gamma   90.00
#
_symmetry.space_group_name_H-M   'P 1'
#
loop_
_entity.id
_entity.type
_entity.pdbx_description
1 polymer ?
#
loop_
_entity_poly.entity_id
_entity_poly.type
_entity_poly.pdbx_seq_one_letter_code
_entity_poly.pdbx_strand_id
1 'polypeptide(L)'
;MLGLNIEQEFIHKFTGMSHPDYKNYITISLNNNKGAFNSIIVASPGAFYRDSLQNALLARIQARGKKPYISFKNIYKQAFEKTGFKTYSIKSEQDFFRIELEQFYDNIDNPALPPIIQQVIDDLFTYTHFGCCEKYVTCSDERKCLHDDPVYATACYYRKDLLAGKIFYGKNKNI
;
A
#
# COMPACT_ATOMS: atom_id res chain seq x y z
N MET A 1 -25.51 6.05 7.81
CA MET A 1 -25.18 5.47 9.13
C MET A 1 -24.24 4.29 8.87
N LEU A 2 -22.92 4.52 8.95
CA LEU A 2 -21.93 3.50 8.62
C LEU A 2 -21.98 2.41 9.71
N GLY A 3 -22.35 1.19 9.30
CA GLY A 3 -22.69 0.08 10.21
C GLY A 3 -21.48 -0.54 10.93
N LEU A 4 -21.78 -1.52 11.79
CA LEU A 4 -20.88 -2.27 12.69
C LEU A 4 -19.68 -2.99 12.03
N ASN A 5 -19.36 -2.75 10.75
CA ASN A 5 -18.37 -3.50 9.99
C ASN A 5 -17.45 -2.68 9.07
N ILE A 6 -17.47 -1.35 9.16
CA ILE A 6 -16.70 -0.49 8.23
C ILE A 6 -15.18 -0.72 8.29
N GLU A 7 -14.63 -1.02 9.46
CA GLU A 7 -13.19 -1.29 9.61
C GLU A 7 -12.77 -2.55 8.87
N GLN A 8 -13.59 -3.61 8.91
CA GLN A 8 -13.33 -4.84 8.17
C GLN A 8 -13.54 -4.65 6.67
N GLU A 9 -14.51 -3.83 6.27
CA GLU A 9 -14.72 -3.49 4.88
C GLU A 9 -13.51 -2.75 4.29
N PHE A 10 -12.94 -1.79 5.02
CA PHE A 10 -11.71 -1.14 4.59
C PHE A 10 -10.52 -2.09 4.52
N ILE A 11 -10.40 -3.03 5.46
CA ILE A 11 -9.37 -4.07 5.36
C ILE A 11 -9.55 -4.90 4.08
N HIS A 12 -10.78 -5.30 3.77
CA HIS A 12 -11.08 -6.04 2.55
C HIS A 12 -10.74 -5.22 1.30
N LYS A 13 -11.16 -3.96 1.24
CA LYS A 13 -10.89 -3.05 0.12
C LYS A 13 -9.40 -2.78 -0.06
N PHE A 14 -8.66 -2.47 1.02
CA PHE A 14 -7.21 -2.25 0.95
C PHE A 14 -6.46 -3.51 0.54
N THR A 15 -6.91 -4.69 0.97
CA THR A 15 -6.34 -5.97 0.51
C THR A 15 -6.55 -6.12 -1.01
N GLY A 16 -7.73 -5.78 -1.52
CA GLY A 16 -8.02 -5.78 -2.96
C GLY A 16 -7.25 -4.73 -3.77
N MET A 17 -6.81 -3.63 -3.14
CA MET A 17 -5.99 -2.59 -3.77
C MET A 17 -4.51 -2.94 -3.83
N SER A 18 -4.06 -3.90 -3.02
CA SER A 18 -2.67 -4.36 -3.04
C SER A 18 -2.36 -5.14 -4.32
N HIS A 19 -1.12 -5.01 -4.82
CA HIS A 19 -0.66 -5.70 -6.02
C HIS A 19 -0.87 -7.22 -5.85
N PRO A 20 -1.37 -7.94 -6.88
CA PRO A 20 -1.66 -9.38 -6.77
C PRO A 20 -0.49 -10.22 -6.25
N ASP A 21 0.74 -9.85 -6.63
CA ASP A 21 1.97 -10.47 -6.14
C ASP A 21 2.12 -10.45 -4.62
N TYR A 22 1.46 -9.54 -3.89
CA TYR A 22 1.59 -9.39 -2.45
C TYR A 22 0.61 -10.24 -1.66
N LYS A 23 -0.46 -10.72 -2.31
CA LYS A 23 -1.60 -11.34 -1.65
C LYS A 23 -1.22 -12.52 -0.73
N ASN A 24 -0.14 -13.22 -1.05
CA ASN A 24 0.36 -14.36 -0.27
C ASN A 24 1.49 -13.99 0.71
N TYR A 25 1.97 -12.75 0.68
CA TYR A 25 3.13 -12.30 1.44
C TYR A 25 2.80 -11.23 2.46
N ILE A 26 1.68 -10.53 2.33
CA ILE A 26 1.24 -9.52 3.28
C ILE A 26 -0.10 -9.90 3.90
N THR A 27 -0.31 -9.46 5.13
CA THR A 27 -1.61 -9.48 5.80
C THR A 27 -1.92 -8.05 6.21
N ILE A 28 -3.10 -7.57 5.81
CA ILE A 28 -3.66 -6.31 6.30
C ILE A 28 -4.69 -6.65 7.37
N SER A 29 -4.57 -6.04 8.56
CA SER A 29 -5.44 -6.36 9.69
C SER A 29 -5.71 -5.14 10.58
N LEU A 30 -6.73 -5.28 11.43
CA LEU A 30 -7.03 -4.29 12.46
C LEU A 30 -6.24 -4.59 13.73
N ASN A 31 -5.60 -3.57 14.29
CA ASN A 31 -5.08 -3.57 15.65
C ASN A 31 -5.92 -2.61 16.50
N ASN A 32 -6.59 -3.16 17.52
CA ASN A 32 -7.45 -2.39 18.42
C ASN A 32 -6.61 -1.65 19.44
N ASN A 33 -6.65 -0.31 19.43
CA ASN A 33 -5.91 0.48 20.40
C ASN A 33 -6.83 0.86 21.57
N LYS A 34 -6.22 1.11 22.74
CA LYS A 34 -6.92 1.72 23.88
C LYS A 34 -7.31 3.19 23.67
N GLY A 35 -6.78 3.81 22.62
CA GLY A 35 -6.95 5.23 22.28
C GLY A 35 -8.21 5.52 21.45
N ALA A 36 -8.26 6.72 20.87
CA ALA A 36 -9.41 7.21 20.11
C ALA A 36 -9.59 6.55 18.73
N PHE A 37 -8.58 5.84 18.23
CA PHE A 37 -8.57 5.23 16.90
C PHE A 37 -7.97 3.83 16.96
N ASN A 38 -8.37 2.97 16.04
CA ASN A 38 -7.73 1.70 15.74
C ASN A 38 -6.67 1.89 14.63
N SER A 39 -5.72 0.96 14.56
CA SER A 39 -4.67 0.96 13.55
C SER A 39 -4.96 -0.10 12.50
N ILE A 40 -4.88 0.27 11.23
CA ILE A 40 -4.83 -0.69 10.12
C ILE A 40 -3.35 -0.94 9.87
N ILE A 41 -2.92 -2.18 10.06
CA ILE A 41 -1.53 -2.57 10.01
C ILE A 41 -1.27 -3.56 8.88
N VAL A 42 -0.05 -3.56 8.38
CA VAL A 42 0.50 -4.54 7.44
C VAL A 42 1.53 -5.37 8.20
N ALA A 43 1.45 -6.68 8.01
CA ALA A 43 2.46 -7.62 8.44
C ALA A 43 2.93 -8.47 7.26
N SER A 44 4.18 -8.90 7.29
CA SER A 44 4.75 -9.83 6.32
C SER A 44 5.74 -10.75 7.02
N PRO A 45 5.62 -12.08 6.85
CA PRO A 45 6.63 -13.02 7.37
C PRO A 45 8.01 -12.70 6.81
N GLY A 46 9.05 -13.03 7.57
CA GLY A 46 10.42 -12.98 7.06
C GLY A 46 10.64 -14.00 5.95
N ALA A 47 11.60 -13.72 5.08
CA ALA A 47 12.04 -14.61 4.02
C ALA A 47 13.58 -14.54 3.91
N PHE A 48 14.17 -15.33 3.01
CA PHE A 48 15.62 -15.40 2.87
C PHE A 48 16.29 -14.02 2.67
N TYR A 49 15.63 -13.11 1.92
CA TYR A 49 16.18 -11.80 1.57
C TYR A 49 15.71 -10.65 2.47
N ARG A 50 14.86 -10.92 3.47
CA ARG A 50 14.21 -9.86 4.25
C ARG A 50 13.73 -10.33 5.62
N ASP A 51 13.84 -9.45 6.60
CA ASP A 51 13.24 -9.66 7.91
C ASP A 51 11.72 -9.59 7.85
N SER A 52 11.08 -10.12 8.90
CA SER A 52 9.63 -9.98 9.05
C SER A 52 9.25 -8.51 9.26
N LEU A 53 8.22 -8.05 8.56
CA LEU A 53 7.56 -6.78 8.84
C LEU A 53 6.42 -7.05 9.82
N GLN A 54 6.42 -6.40 10.99
CA GLN A 54 5.37 -6.56 12.00
C GLN A 54 4.76 -5.22 12.36
N ASN A 55 3.43 -5.19 12.49
CA ASN A 55 2.68 -4.02 12.97
C ASN A 55 2.98 -2.71 12.22
N ALA A 56 3.31 -2.79 10.92
CA ALA A 56 3.61 -1.61 10.13
C ALA A 56 2.33 -0.81 9.84
N LEU A 57 2.30 0.47 10.21
CA LEU A 57 1.10 1.29 10.12
C LEU A 57 0.78 1.71 8.67
N LEU A 58 -0.32 1.21 8.12
CA LEU A 58 -0.90 1.66 6.85
C LEU A 58 -1.76 2.91 7.05
N ALA A 59 -2.72 2.82 7.96
CA ALA A 59 -3.68 3.88 8.25
C ALA A 59 -4.16 3.81 9.71
N ARG A 60 -4.77 4.88 10.20
CA ARG A 60 -5.55 4.87 11.45
C ARG A 60 -7.00 5.12 11.13
N ILE A 61 -7.90 4.51 11.87
CA ILE A 61 -9.33 4.68 11.71
C ILE A 61 -10.00 4.98 13.04
N GLN A 62 -10.78 6.05 13.08
CA GLN A 62 -11.70 6.35 14.15
C GLN A 62 -13.11 6.26 13.60
N ALA A 63 -13.72 5.07 13.71
CA ALA A 63 -15.07 4.82 13.23
C ALA A 63 -16.17 5.37 14.16
N ARG A 64 -15.80 5.80 15.37
CA ARG A 64 -16.74 6.24 16.43
C ARG A 64 -16.43 7.68 16.89
N GLY A 65 -17.46 8.34 17.43
CA GLY A 65 -17.35 9.70 17.97
C GLY A 65 -17.97 10.75 17.06
N LYS A 66 -17.78 12.03 17.41
CA LYS A 66 -18.46 13.17 16.76
C LYS A 66 -18.02 13.43 15.32
N LYS A 67 -16.77 13.10 14.97
CA LYS A 67 -16.21 13.31 13.63
C LYS A 67 -15.33 12.12 13.25
N PRO A 68 -15.93 11.00 12.77
CA PRO A 68 -15.19 9.83 12.33
C PRO A 68 -14.21 10.17 11.20
N TYR A 69 -13.06 9.52 11.18
CA TYR A 69 -12.04 9.76 10.16
C TYR A 69 -11.18 8.53 9.89
N ILE A 70 -10.51 8.56 8.74
CA ILE A 70 -9.34 7.76 8.44
C ILE A 70 -8.14 8.70 8.29
N SER A 71 -6.95 8.27 8.73
CA SER A 71 -5.73 9.06 8.58
C SER A 71 -4.57 8.24 8.07
N PHE A 72 -3.70 8.93 7.32
CA PHE A 72 -2.47 8.40 6.75
C PHE A 72 -1.32 9.34 7.08
N LYS A 73 -0.07 8.88 6.91
CA LYS A 73 1.10 9.73 7.10
C LYS A 73 1.06 10.94 6.16
N ASN A 74 1.49 12.10 6.66
CA ASN A 74 1.41 13.38 5.96
C ASN A 74 2.17 13.41 4.61
N ILE A 75 3.17 12.55 4.44
CA ILE A 75 3.90 12.38 3.17
C ILE A 75 2.99 12.03 1.99
N TYR A 76 1.84 11.39 2.22
CA TYR A 76 0.90 10.99 1.17
C TYR A 76 -0.20 12.03 0.90
N LYS A 77 -0.29 13.10 1.70
CA LYS A 77 -1.40 14.07 1.65
C LYS A 77 -1.65 14.60 0.24
N GLN A 78 -0.60 15.03 -0.44
CA GLN A 78 -0.71 15.59 -1.79
C GLN A 78 -1.24 14.55 -2.81
N ALA A 79 -0.93 13.26 -2.64
CA ALA A 79 -1.42 12.21 -3.52
C ALA A 79 -2.95 12.05 -3.39
N PHE A 80 -3.46 12.04 -2.15
CA PHE A 80 -4.91 11.98 -1.89
C PHE A 80 -5.65 13.24 -2.34
N GLU A 81 -5.05 14.43 -2.16
CA GLU A 81 -5.67 15.67 -2.64
C GLU A 81 -5.81 15.71 -4.16
N LYS A 82 -4.83 15.17 -4.90
CA LYS A 82 -4.87 15.05 -6.36
C LYS A 82 -6.00 14.15 -6.87
N THR A 83 -6.53 13.24 -6.04
CA THR A 83 -7.67 12.39 -6.40
C THR A 83 -9.01 12.96 -5.97
N GLY A 84 -9.03 14.17 -5.39
CA GLY A 84 -10.23 14.89 -5.00
C GLY A 84 -10.63 14.74 -3.53
N PHE A 85 -9.87 14.02 -2.71
CA PHE A 85 -10.15 13.94 -1.27
C PHE A 85 -9.87 15.29 -0.60
N LYS A 86 -10.87 15.82 0.13
CA LYS A 86 -10.63 16.92 1.06
C LYS A 86 -9.94 16.35 2.30
N THR A 87 -8.83 16.97 2.69
CA THR A 87 -8.04 16.55 3.84
C THR A 87 -7.96 17.67 4.89
N TYR A 88 -7.66 17.30 6.13
CA TYR A 88 -7.37 18.26 7.20
C TYR A 88 -6.34 17.70 8.18
N SER A 89 -5.65 18.56 8.90
CA SER A 89 -4.67 18.18 9.94
C SER A 89 -5.07 18.77 11.28
N ILE A 90 -4.62 18.16 12.38
CA ILE A 90 -4.81 18.71 13.72
C ILE A 90 -3.45 19.02 14.36
N LYS A 91 -3.40 20.04 15.22
CA LYS A 91 -2.14 20.54 15.80
C LYS A 91 -1.36 19.47 16.59
N SER A 92 -2.06 18.56 17.24
CA SER A 92 -1.45 17.50 18.08
C SER A 92 -0.96 16.28 17.29
N GLU A 93 -1.25 16.18 15.99
CA GLU A 93 -0.86 15.04 15.15
C GLU A 93 -0.40 15.53 13.77
N GLN A 94 0.72 16.26 13.73
CA GLN A 94 1.21 16.91 12.50
C GLN A 94 1.75 15.92 11.46
N ASP A 95 2.16 14.73 11.89
CA ASP A 95 2.64 13.65 11.01
C ASP A 95 1.51 12.95 10.25
N PHE A 96 0.26 13.32 10.51
CA PHE A 96 -0.91 12.70 9.91
C PHE A 96 -1.84 13.74 9.30
N PHE A 97 -2.48 13.38 8.19
CA PHE A 97 -3.65 14.07 7.69
C PHE A 97 -4.86 13.15 7.83
N ARG A 98 -6.03 13.76 7.98
CA ARG A 98 -7.32 13.08 8.17
C ARG A 98 -8.21 13.34 6.97
N ILE A 99 -8.98 12.32 6.63
CA ILE A 99 -10.10 12.37 5.71
C ILE A 99 -11.34 12.00 6.52
N GLU A 100 -12.43 12.75 6.36
CA GLU A 100 -13.71 12.36 6.96
C GLU A 100 -14.15 10.99 6.45
N LEU A 101 -14.63 10.14 7.37
CA LEU A 101 -14.81 8.72 7.06
C LEU A 101 -15.86 8.46 5.98
N GLU A 102 -16.95 9.22 6.00
CA GLU A 102 -18.02 9.15 5.00
C GLU A 102 -17.51 9.55 3.61
N GLN A 103 -16.80 10.69 3.52
CA GLN A 103 -16.16 11.09 2.26
C GLN A 103 -15.18 10.01 1.75
N PHE A 104 -14.41 9.40 2.65
CA PHE A 104 -13.49 8.34 2.26
C PHE A 104 -14.24 7.14 1.70
N TYR A 105 -15.27 6.70 2.41
CA TYR A 105 -16.10 5.55 2.04
C TYR A 105 -16.81 5.77 0.69
N ASP A 106 -17.43 6.93 0.49
CA ASP A 106 -18.14 7.27 -0.75
C ASP A 106 -17.23 7.27 -1.99
N ASN A 107 -15.92 7.42 -1.79
CA ASN A 107 -14.92 7.47 -2.86
C ASN A 107 -13.95 6.28 -2.81
N ILE A 108 -14.27 5.22 -2.07
CA ILE A 108 -13.35 4.08 -1.92
C ILE A 108 -13.12 3.31 -3.22
N ASP A 109 -14.10 3.36 -4.13
CA ASP A 109 -14.01 2.71 -5.44
C ASP A 109 -13.46 3.65 -6.53
N ASN A 110 -12.92 4.82 -6.15
CA ASN A 110 -12.23 5.71 -7.08
C ASN A 110 -11.00 4.98 -7.69
N PRO A 111 -10.90 4.85 -9.03
CA PRO A 111 -9.82 4.11 -9.68
C PRO A 111 -8.43 4.73 -9.48
N ALA A 112 -8.34 5.98 -9.01
CA ALA A 112 -7.08 6.62 -8.66
C ALA A 112 -6.59 6.29 -7.23
N LEU A 113 -7.43 5.67 -6.39
CA LEU A 113 -7.07 5.31 -5.01
C LEU A 113 -6.15 4.08 -4.91
N PRO A 114 -6.36 2.97 -5.65
CA PRO A 114 -5.50 1.78 -5.55
C PRO A 114 -4.00 2.06 -5.73
N PRO A 115 -3.55 2.86 -6.74
CA PRO A 115 -2.13 3.19 -6.88
C PRO A 115 -1.55 3.92 -5.66
N ILE A 116 -2.35 4.74 -4.97
CA ILE A 116 -1.91 5.46 -3.76
C ILE A 116 -1.79 4.48 -2.60
N ILE A 117 -2.80 3.63 -2.36
CA ILE A 117 -2.74 2.64 -1.28
C ILE A 117 -1.60 1.66 -1.51
N GLN A 118 -1.38 1.23 -2.76
CA GLN A 118 -0.24 0.41 -3.13
C GLN A 118 1.09 1.10 -2.80
N GLN A 119 1.24 2.38 -3.15
CA GLN A 119 2.43 3.16 -2.79
C GLN A 119 2.64 3.23 -1.27
N VAL A 120 1.57 3.45 -0.49
CA VAL A 120 1.67 3.45 0.98
C VAL A 120 2.18 2.12 1.50
N ILE A 121 1.73 0.99 0.94
CA ILE A 121 2.18 -0.36 1.30
C ILE A 121 3.64 -0.58 0.89
N ASP A 122 4.03 -0.18 -0.32
CA ASP A 122 5.40 -0.31 -0.83
C ASP A 122 6.40 0.42 0.07
N ASP A 123 6.06 1.61 0.51
CA ASP A 123 6.90 2.43 1.39
C ASP A 123 7.02 1.86 2.83
N LEU A 124 6.23 0.84 3.19
CA LEU A 124 6.44 0.08 4.44
C LEU A 124 7.63 -0.86 4.33
N PHE A 125 8.06 -1.18 3.10
CA PHE A 125 9.18 -2.05 2.82
C PHE A 125 10.38 -1.22 2.39
N THR A 126 11.36 -1.08 3.28
CA THR A 126 12.61 -0.38 2.95
C THR A 126 13.69 -1.40 2.63
N TYR A 127 13.99 -1.58 1.34
CA TYR A 127 15.13 -2.38 0.88
C TYR A 127 16.10 -1.50 0.09
N THR A 128 17.39 -1.79 0.22
CA THR A 128 18.41 -1.19 -0.64
C THR A 128 18.12 -1.60 -2.08
N HIS A 129 18.06 -0.63 -2.99
CA HIS A 129 17.85 -0.91 -4.40
C HIS A 129 18.98 -1.80 -4.94
N PHE A 130 18.63 -2.79 -5.75
CA PHE A 130 19.58 -3.75 -6.29
C PHE A 130 19.35 -3.99 -7.78
N GLY A 131 20.41 -4.49 -8.44
CA GLY A 131 20.37 -4.88 -9.86
C GLY A 131 19.44 -6.06 -10.11
N CYS A 132 19.29 -6.50 -11.36
CA CYS A 132 18.46 -7.67 -11.64
C CYS A 132 19.13 -8.96 -11.11
N CYS A 133 18.32 -9.90 -10.58
CA CYS A 133 18.74 -11.22 -10.10
C CYS A 133 19.10 -12.21 -11.23
N GLU A 134 19.71 -11.73 -12.32
CA GLU A 134 20.12 -12.49 -13.51
C GLU A 134 18.96 -13.12 -14.32
N LYS A 135 17.72 -13.14 -13.80
CA LYS A 135 16.52 -13.60 -14.51
C LYS A 135 15.97 -12.58 -15.54
N TYR A 136 16.71 -11.54 -15.92
CA TYR A 136 16.17 -10.41 -16.72
C TYR A 136 15.64 -10.85 -18.09
N VAL A 137 16.29 -11.80 -18.78
CA VAL A 137 15.80 -12.30 -20.07
C VAL A 137 14.44 -12.98 -19.89
N THR A 138 14.33 -13.92 -18.95
CA THR A 138 13.09 -14.65 -18.68
C THR A 138 11.99 -13.73 -18.16
N CYS A 139 12.32 -12.76 -17.29
CA CYS A 139 11.36 -11.74 -16.83
C CYS A 139 10.80 -10.93 -18.00
N SER A 140 11.63 -10.63 -19.01
CA SER A 140 11.22 -9.91 -20.21
C SER A 140 10.31 -10.77 -21.10
N ASP A 141 10.70 -12.03 -21.29
CA ASP A 141 9.94 -12.99 -22.09
C ASP A 141 8.55 -13.27 -21.49
N GLU A 142 8.44 -13.22 -20.16
CA GLU A 142 7.19 -13.39 -19.41
C GLU A 142 6.47 -12.07 -19.08
N ARG A 143 7.08 -10.91 -19.41
CA ARG A 143 6.60 -9.56 -19.10
C ARG A 143 6.27 -9.33 -17.62
N LYS A 144 6.91 -10.08 -16.72
CA LYS A 144 6.72 -9.99 -15.26
C LYS A 144 8.00 -10.36 -14.51
N CYS A 145 8.15 -9.84 -13.30
CA CYS A 145 9.28 -10.21 -12.46
C CYS A 145 9.10 -11.65 -11.95
N LEU A 146 10.17 -12.45 -12.03
CA LEU A 146 10.21 -13.85 -11.60
C LEU A 146 11.11 -14.06 -10.38
N HIS A 147 11.29 -13.01 -9.58
CA HIS A 147 12.00 -13.12 -8.32
C HIS A 147 11.20 -13.98 -7.34
N ASP A 148 11.88 -14.86 -6.61
CA ASP A 148 11.23 -15.85 -5.75
C ASP A 148 10.58 -15.20 -4.50
N ASP A 149 11.04 -13.99 -4.16
CA ASP A 149 10.42 -13.11 -3.17
C ASP A 149 9.89 -11.83 -3.86
N PRO A 150 8.60 -11.75 -4.18
CA PRO A 150 7.99 -10.58 -4.83
C PRO A 150 7.94 -9.33 -3.95
N VAL A 151 8.06 -9.44 -2.63
CA VAL A 151 8.12 -8.27 -1.75
C VAL A 151 9.52 -7.68 -1.81
N TYR A 152 10.57 -8.50 -1.71
CA TYR A 152 11.95 -8.03 -1.88
C TYR A 152 12.20 -7.46 -3.29
N ALA A 153 11.57 -8.06 -4.31
CA ALA A 153 11.71 -7.65 -5.70
C ALA A 153 11.24 -6.22 -6.00
N THR A 154 10.58 -5.52 -5.08
CA THR A 154 10.22 -4.10 -5.22
C THR A 154 11.44 -3.20 -5.35
N ALA A 155 12.56 -3.59 -4.75
CA ALA A 155 13.84 -2.91 -4.85
C ALA A 155 14.67 -3.31 -6.09
N CYS A 156 14.17 -4.24 -6.92
CA CYS A 156 14.80 -4.59 -8.19
C CYS A 156 14.57 -3.48 -9.22
N TYR A 157 15.65 -2.84 -9.67
CA TYR A 157 15.57 -1.79 -10.69
C TYR A 157 14.81 -2.23 -11.94
N TYR A 158 15.11 -3.43 -12.43
CA TYR A 158 14.49 -3.89 -13.68
C TYR A 158 13.00 -4.19 -13.53
N ARG A 159 12.53 -4.61 -12.33
CA ARG A 159 11.10 -4.81 -12.11
C ARG A 159 10.32 -3.50 -12.31
N LYS A 160 10.86 -2.38 -11.84
CA LYS A 160 10.21 -1.06 -11.99
C LYS A 160 10.03 -0.70 -13.46
N ASP A 161 11.05 -0.93 -14.29
CA ASP A 161 10.97 -0.71 -15.73
C ASP A 161 9.96 -1.66 -16.40
N LEU A 162 9.98 -2.94 -15.99
CA LEU A 162 9.05 -3.95 -16.50
C LEU A 162 7.59 -3.60 -16.21
N LEU A 163 7.28 -3.15 -14.99
CA LEU A 163 5.95 -2.67 -14.59
C LEU A 163 5.55 -1.39 -15.34
N ALA A 164 6.51 -0.56 -15.72
CA ALA A 164 6.29 0.59 -16.60
C ALA A 164 6.19 0.22 -18.09
N GLY A 165 6.21 -1.07 -18.43
CA GLY A 165 6.14 -1.56 -19.80
C GLY A 165 7.43 -1.38 -20.62
N LYS A 166 8.55 -1.06 -19.98
CA LYS A 166 9.87 -0.90 -20.62
C LYS A 166 10.63 -2.23 -20.56
N ILE A 167 10.81 -2.87 -21.71
CA ILE A 167 11.40 -4.21 -21.83
C ILE A 167 12.69 -4.11 -22.65
N PHE A 168 13.83 -4.29 -21.99
CA PHE A 168 15.16 -4.10 -22.61
C PHE A 168 15.77 -5.38 -23.21
N TYR A 169 15.27 -6.56 -22.82
CA TYR A 169 15.86 -7.86 -23.15
C TYR A 169 14.83 -8.84 -23.71
N GLY A 170 15.30 -10.01 -24.18
CA GLY A 170 14.44 -11.12 -24.58
C GLY A 170 13.62 -10.88 -25.85
N LYS A 171 12.70 -11.81 -26.13
CA LYS A 171 11.86 -11.84 -27.34
C LYS A 171 10.81 -10.73 -27.37
N ASN A 172 10.49 -10.15 -26.21
CA ASN A 172 9.50 -9.07 -26.06
C ASN A 172 10.13 -7.68 -25.95
N LYS A 173 11.43 -7.54 -26.26
CA LYS A 173 12.14 -6.26 -26.20
C LYS A 173 11.40 -5.16 -26.99
N ASN A 174 11.24 -3.98 -26.40
CA ASN A 174 10.53 -2.84 -26.99
C ASN A 174 11.22 -1.47 -26.83
N ILE A 175 12.41 -1.42 -26.24
CA ILE A 175 13.30 -0.24 -26.16
C ILE A 175 14.57 -0.48 -26.96
#